data_AF-A0A945JZE1-F1
#
_entry.id   AF-A0A945JZE1-F1
#
_cell.length_a   1.000
_cell.length_b   1.000
_cell.length_c   1.000
_cell.angle_alpha   90.00
_cell.angle_beta   90.00
_cell.angle_gamma   90.00
#
_symmetry.space_group_name_H-M   'P 1'
#
loop_
_entity.id
_entity.type
_entity.pdbx_description
1 polymer ?
#
loop_
_entity_poly.entity_id
_entity_poly.type
_entity_poly.pdbx_seq_one_letter_code
_entity_poly.pdbx_strand_id
1 'polypeptide(L)'
;MIADIYSGARSSVRIVVNLPESQCGPILHSVMDACPNTYLKAFVALSERTADGQRLPVDVVAWAQTQEEAETLRAKALAMVEEQAAEKGSSVEILPAD
;
A
#
# COMPACT_ATOMS: atom_id res chain seq x y z
N MET A 1 19.19 9.66 -18.64
CA MET A 1 19.77 10.24 -17.40
C MET A 1 18.98 9.65 -16.22
N ILE A 2 19.55 9.51 -15.01
CA ILE A 2 18.80 8.97 -13.86
C ILE A 2 17.51 9.80 -13.60
N ALA A 3 17.56 11.12 -13.86
CA ALA A 3 16.40 12.02 -13.77
C ALA A 3 15.19 11.59 -14.61
N ASP A 4 15.39 11.01 -15.80
CA ASP A 4 14.31 10.56 -16.70
C ASP A 4 13.55 9.34 -16.15
N ILE A 5 14.16 8.60 -15.21
CA ILE A 5 13.53 7.49 -14.49
C ILE A 5 12.64 8.03 -13.36
N TYR A 6 12.95 9.23 -12.85
CA TYR A 6 12.22 9.85 -11.73
C TYR A 6 11.23 10.94 -12.16
N SER A 7 11.14 11.26 -13.46
CA SER A 7 10.26 12.31 -14.01
C SER A 7 8.79 11.92 -14.13
N GLY A 8 8.46 10.66 -13.87
CA GLY A 8 7.08 10.17 -13.87
C GLY A 8 6.24 10.77 -12.73
N ALA A 9 4.93 10.85 -12.98
CA ALA A 9 3.94 11.22 -11.98
C ALA A 9 3.87 10.16 -10.86
N ARG A 10 3.53 10.59 -9.65
CA ARG A 10 3.44 9.73 -8.47
C ARG A 10 2.10 9.92 -7.79
N SER A 11 1.53 8.79 -7.37
CA SER A 11 0.31 8.77 -6.59
C SER A 11 0.55 7.92 -5.35
N SER A 12 0.27 8.46 -4.17
CA SER A 12 0.45 7.78 -2.89
C SER A 12 -0.81 7.84 -2.05
N VAL A 13 -0.99 6.83 -1.21
CA VAL A 13 -1.98 6.82 -0.14
C VAL A 13 -1.42 6.04 1.04
N ARG A 14 -1.71 6.49 2.26
CA ARG A 14 -1.42 5.74 3.46
C ARG A 14 -2.67 4.99 3.90
N ILE A 15 -2.50 3.72 4.24
CA ILE A 15 -3.56 2.89 4.81
C ILE A 15 -3.13 2.34 6.15
N VAL A 16 -4.09 1.85 6.93
CA VAL A 16 -3.87 1.05 8.14
C VAL A 16 -4.46 -0.32 7.90
N VAL A 17 -3.65 -1.36 8.12
CA VAL A 17 -4.08 -2.76 7.99
C VAL A 17 -4.20 -3.37 9.36
N ASN A 18 -5.30 -4.07 9.64
CA ASN A 18 -5.47 -4.82 10.89
C ASN A 18 -4.78 -6.19 10.87
N LEU A 19 -3.48 -6.20 10.60
CA LEU A 19 -2.66 -7.42 10.56
C LEU A 19 -1.29 -7.16 11.19
N PRO A 20 -0.69 -8.20 11.79
CA PRO A 20 0.72 -8.14 12.14
C PRO A 20 1.60 -8.12 10.89
N GLU A 21 2.79 -7.53 11.02
CA GLU A 21 3.73 -7.42 9.91
C GLU A 21 4.03 -8.76 9.25
N SER A 22 4.21 -9.82 10.04
CA SER A 22 4.42 -11.19 9.52
C SER A 22 3.33 -11.69 8.56
N GLN A 23 2.09 -11.19 8.67
CA GLN A 23 0.99 -11.52 7.76
C GLN A 23 0.80 -10.48 6.66
N CYS A 24 1.15 -9.23 6.93
CA CYS A 24 1.07 -8.14 5.97
C CYS A 24 2.20 -8.22 4.92
N GLY A 25 3.42 -8.59 5.31
CA GLY A 25 4.58 -8.68 4.42
C GLY A 25 4.34 -9.51 3.15
N PRO A 26 3.81 -10.75 3.26
CA PRO A 26 3.45 -11.55 2.09
C PRO A 26 2.43 -10.88 1.15
N ILE A 27 1.47 -10.12 1.70
CA ILE A 27 0.50 -9.37 0.89
C ILE A 27 1.22 -8.26 0.12
N LEU A 28 2.11 -7.51 0.79
CA LEU A 28 2.84 -6.41 0.13
C LEU A 28 3.70 -6.93 -1.02
N HIS A 29 4.39 -8.05 -0.82
CA HIS A 29 5.17 -8.70 -1.87
C HIS A 29 4.30 -9.16 -3.04
N SER A 30 3.20 -9.88 -2.77
CA SER A 30 2.24 -10.32 -3.78
C SER A 30 1.69 -9.17 -4.61
N VAL A 31 1.34 -8.05 -3.98
CA VAL A 31 0.82 -6.86 -4.68
C VAL A 31 1.90 -6.19 -5.52
N MET A 32 3.13 -6.03 -5.01
CA MET A 32 4.23 -5.46 -5.78
C MET A 32 4.60 -6.32 -7.00
N ASP A 33 4.48 -7.64 -6.90
CA ASP A 33 4.70 -8.56 -8.02
C ASP A 33 3.59 -8.44 -9.09
N ALA A 34 2.33 -8.27 -8.66
CA ALA A 34 1.17 -8.15 -9.57
C ALA A 34 0.97 -6.74 -10.16
N CYS A 35 1.51 -5.72 -9.50
CA CYS A 35 1.43 -4.32 -9.87
C CYS A 35 2.83 -3.73 -10.03
N PRO A 36 3.54 -4.00 -11.15
CA PRO A 36 4.83 -3.37 -11.41
C PRO A 36 4.68 -1.84 -11.41
N ASN A 37 5.75 -1.13 -11.03
CA ASN A 37 5.74 0.31 -10.74
C ASN A 37 4.91 0.72 -9.50
N THR A 38 4.78 -0.20 -8.55
CA THR A 38 4.28 0.11 -7.21
C THR A 38 5.33 -0.23 -6.16
N TYR A 39 5.27 0.48 -5.05
CA TYR A 39 6.05 0.20 -3.86
C TYR A 39 5.14 0.28 -2.65
N LEU A 40 5.12 -0.79 -1.87
CA LEU A 40 4.34 -0.89 -0.65
C LEU A 40 5.29 -1.03 0.55
N LYS A 41 5.11 -0.21 1.57
CA LYS A 41 6.00 -0.19 2.75
C LYS A 41 5.21 -0.12 4.04
N ALA A 42 5.35 -1.15 4.87
CA ALA A 42 4.84 -1.13 6.23
C ALA A 42 5.74 -0.31 7.18
N PHE A 43 5.13 0.51 8.02
CA PHE A 43 5.80 1.29 9.06
C PHE A 43 5.62 0.61 10.41
N VAL A 44 6.37 -0.47 10.64
CA VAL A 44 6.28 -1.30 11.85
C VAL A 44 6.50 -0.49 13.14
N ALA A 45 7.43 0.47 13.10
CA ALA A 45 7.70 1.35 14.24
C ALA A 45 6.54 2.28 14.61
N LEU A 46 5.60 2.50 13.68
CA LEU A 46 4.38 3.29 13.89
C LEU A 46 3.17 2.39 14.18
N SER A 47 3.38 1.09 14.36
CA SER A 47 2.27 0.19 14.63
C SER A 47 1.76 0.32 16.06
N GLU A 48 0.44 0.27 16.21
CA GLU A 48 -0.23 0.38 17.51
C GLU A 48 -1.01 -0.90 17.79
N ARG A 49 -1.07 -1.32 19.05
CA ARG A 49 -1.99 -2.39 19.48
C ARG A 49 -3.27 -1.75 20.01
N THR A 50 -4.41 -2.23 19.54
CA THR A 50 -5.73 -1.79 19.96
C THR A 50 -6.52 -2.94 20.57
N ALA A 51 -7.70 -2.65 21.13
CA ALA A 51 -8.60 -3.69 21.63
C ALA A 51 -9.05 -4.65 20.50
N ASP A 52 -9.12 -4.14 19.27
CA ASP A 52 -9.60 -4.86 18.08
C ASP A 52 -8.47 -5.47 17.22
N GLY A 53 -7.22 -5.42 17.69
CA GLY A 53 -6.07 -6.05 17.03
C GLY A 53 -4.84 -5.15 16.94
N GLN A 54 -4.31 -5.00 15.73
CA GLN A 54 -3.13 -4.18 15.43
C GLN A 54 -3.52 -3.11 14.41
N ARG A 55 -2.94 -1.93 14.50
CA ARG A 55 -2.99 -0.92 13.45
C ARG A 55 -1.60 -0.83 12.85
N LEU A 56 -1.42 -1.37 11.65
CA LEU A 56 -0.15 -1.32 10.92
C LEU A 56 -0.25 -0.34 9.75
N PRO A 57 0.40 0.84 9.83
CA PRO A 57 0.41 1.77 8.70
C PRO A 57 1.22 1.22 7.53
N VAL A 58 0.71 1.39 6.32
CA VAL A 58 1.36 1.00 5.06
C VAL A 58 1.22 2.14 4.05
N ASP A 59 2.31 2.56 3.43
CA ASP A 59 2.23 3.44 2.26
C ASP A 59 2.09 2.60 0.99
N VAL A 60 1.12 2.95 0.17
CA VAL A 60 0.92 2.41 -1.18
C VAL A 60 1.28 3.52 -2.16
N VAL A 61 2.40 3.34 -2.86
CA VAL A 61 2.93 4.32 -3.82
C VAL A 61 2.97 3.71 -5.20
N ALA A 62 2.44 4.41 -6.18
CA ALA A 62 2.55 4.05 -7.59
C ALA A 62 3.18 5.19 -8.39
N TRP A 63 3.89 4.84 -9.46
CA TRP A 63 4.42 5.81 -10.41
C TRP A 63 4.13 5.40 -11.85
N ALA A 64 3.89 6.40 -12.70
CA ALA A 64 3.60 6.20 -14.12
C ALA A 64 4.01 7.46 -14.92
N GLN A 65 3.76 7.48 -16.23
CA GLN A 65 4.07 8.64 -17.05
C GLN A 65 3.08 9.78 -16.80
N THR A 66 1.80 9.44 -16.57
CA THR A 66 0.76 10.42 -16.25
C THR A 66 0.22 10.23 -14.84
N GLN A 67 -0.37 11.30 -14.29
CA GLN A 67 -0.99 11.27 -12.97
C GLN A 67 -2.17 10.29 -12.91
N GLU A 68 -3.00 10.25 -13.95
CA GLU A 68 -4.15 9.36 -14.07
C GLU A 68 -3.75 7.88 -14.07
N GLU A 69 -2.68 7.54 -14.80
CA GLU A 69 -2.12 6.18 -14.80
C GLU A 69 -1.60 5.79 -13.41
N ALA A 70 -0.88 6.70 -12.73
CA ALA A 70 -0.36 6.46 -11.40
C ALA A 70 -1.49 6.26 -10.37
N GLU A 71 -2.56 7.04 -10.47
CA GLU A 71 -3.75 6.91 -9.63
C GLU A 71 -4.51 5.60 -9.88
N THR A 72 -4.68 5.23 -11.15
CA THR A 72 -5.32 3.96 -11.55
C THR A 72 -4.51 2.76 -11.03
N LEU A 73 -3.19 2.80 -11.18
CA LEU A 73 -2.31 1.75 -10.70
C LEU A 73 -2.32 1.66 -9.17
N ARG A 74 -2.27 2.79 -8.46
CA ARG A 74 -2.40 2.85 -7.00
C ARG A 74 -3.73 2.28 -6.52
N ALA A 75 -4.83 2.66 -7.18
CA ALA A 75 -6.17 2.16 -6.84
C ALA A 75 -6.28 0.65 -7.03
N LYS A 76 -5.71 0.11 -8.12
CA LYS A 76 -5.62 -1.34 -8.35
C LYS A 76 -4.82 -2.04 -7.24
N ALA A 77 -3.65 -1.51 -6.89
CA ALA A 77 -2.81 -2.07 -5.84
C ALA A 77 -3.52 -2.05 -4.48
N LEU A 78 -4.20 -0.95 -4.14
CA LEU A 78 -5.01 -0.84 -2.92
C LEU A 78 -6.13 -1.89 -2.88
N ALA A 79 -6.90 -2.04 -3.96
CA ALA A 79 -7.97 -3.03 -4.03
C ALA A 79 -7.45 -4.47 -3.81
N MET A 80 -6.25 -4.79 -4.32
CA MET A 80 -5.62 -6.09 -4.08
C MET A 80 -5.17 -6.27 -2.62
N VAL A 81 -4.70 -5.20 -1.96
CA VAL A 81 -4.39 -5.26 -0.52
C VAL A 81 -5.66 -5.50 0.29
N GLU A 82 -6.75 -4.80 -0.04
CA GLU A 82 -8.05 -4.94 0.61
C GLU A 82 -8.59 -6.38 0.47
N GLU A 83 -8.55 -6.94 -0.73
CA GLU A 83 -8.96 -8.31 -1.02
C GLU A 83 -8.14 -9.33 -0.20
N GLN A 84 -6.82 -9.27 -0.28
CA GLN A 84 -5.94 -10.22 0.43
C GLN A 84 -5.98 -10.05 1.96
N ALA A 85 -6.25 -8.84 2.46
CA ALA A 85 -6.48 -8.62 3.89
C ALA A 85 -7.83 -9.22 4.33
N ALA A 86 -8.88 -9.07 3.51
CA ALA A 86 -10.19 -9.64 3.77
C ALA A 86 -10.17 -11.19 3.77
N GLU A 87 -9.39 -11.81 2.89
CA GLU A 87 -9.15 -13.28 2.90
C GLU A 87 -8.56 -13.78 4.23
N LYS A 88 -7.86 -12.90 4.96
CA LYS A 88 -7.32 -13.18 6.30
C LYS A 88 -8.26 -12.74 7.44
N GLY A 89 -9.50 -12.35 7.13
CA GLY A 89 -10.47 -11.86 8.11
C GLY A 89 -10.14 -10.48 8.67
N SER A 90 -9.35 -9.70 7.95
CA SER A 90 -8.91 -8.36 8.35
C SER A 90 -9.54 -7.26 7.49
N SER A 91 -9.32 -6.01 7.86
CA SER A 91 -9.79 -4.83 7.16
C SER A 91 -8.66 -3.82 6.94
N VAL A 92 -8.89 -2.92 5.99
CA VAL A 92 -8.01 -1.81 5.63
C VAL A 92 -8.77 -0.50 5.82
N GLU A 93 -8.11 0.49 6.41
CA GLU A 93 -8.61 1.84 6.57
C GLU A 93 -7.72 2.81 5.79
N ILE A 94 -8.31 3.66 4.94
CA ILE A 94 -7.56 4.71 4.24
C ILE A 94 -7.35 5.89 5.18
N LEU A 95 -6.10 6.31 5.36
CA LEU A 95 -5.79 7.53 6.09
C LEU A 95 -5.86 8.73 5.14
N PRO A 96 -6.54 9.83 5.54
CA PRO A 96 -6.50 11.07 4.78
C PRO A 96 -5.06 11.60 4.72
N ALA A 97 -4.72 12.26 3.61
CA ALA A 97 -3.49 13.04 3.55
C ALA A 97 -3.66 14.26 4.46
N ASP A 98 -2.72 14.45 5.39
CA ASP A 98 -2.61 15.68 6.20
C ASP A 98 -2.38 16.92 5.33
#